data_AF-A0A4R2D963-F1
#
_entry.id   AF-A0A4R2D963-F1
#
_cell.length_a   1.000
_cell.length_b   1.000
_cell.length_c   1.000
_cell.angle_alpha   90.00
_cell.angle_beta   90.00
_cell.angle_gamma   90.00
#
_symmetry.space_group_name_H-M   'P 1'
#
loop_
_entity.id
_entity.type
_entity.pdbx_description
1 polymer ?
#
loop_
_entity_poly.entity_id
_entity_poly.type
_entity_poly.pdbx_seq_one_letter_code
_entity_poly.pdbx_strand_id
1 'polypeptide(L)'
;MGAMSPWHWAIVALVVIILFGSKKLPDAARGLGRSLRIFKSEVKEMQNDDAPTTAAQPAPNPLPAAVEPTQQIPTQQAPQPDQRSA
;
A
#
# COMPACT_ATOMS: atom_id res chain seq x y z
N MET A 1 8.15 6.00 41.61
CA MET A 1 9.17 5.61 40.62
C MET A 1 8.49 5.41 39.26
N GLY A 2 8.27 6.51 38.53
CA GLY A 2 7.28 6.66 37.45
C GLY A 2 7.74 6.22 36.06
N ALA A 3 8.26 4.99 35.93
CA ALA A 3 8.73 4.45 34.66
C ALA A 3 7.61 4.02 33.68
N MET A 4 6.33 4.14 34.07
CA MET A 4 5.17 3.67 33.30
C MET A 4 4.19 4.80 32.96
N SER A 5 4.67 6.04 32.80
CA SER A 5 3.81 7.11 32.31
C SER A 5 3.96 7.21 30.79
N PRO A 6 2.88 6.98 30.00
CA PRO A 6 2.86 7.18 28.55
C PRO A 6 3.39 8.55 28.12
N TRP A 7 3.35 9.53 29.04
CA TRP A 7 3.91 10.86 28.87
C TRP A 7 5.41 10.88 28.51
N HIS A 8 6.22 9.97 29.07
CA HIS A 8 7.64 9.89 28.73
C HIS A 8 7.86 9.46 27.27
N TRP A 9 7.09 8.46 26.81
CA TRP A 9 7.16 7.98 25.45
C TRP A 9 6.76 9.05 24.43
N ALA A 10 5.78 9.90 24.75
CA ALA A 10 5.41 11.03 23.91
C ALA A 10 6.57 12.03 23.75
N ILE A 11 7.31 12.33 24.83
CA ILE A 11 8.47 13.22 24.79
C ILE A 11 9.59 12.61 23.93
N VAL A 12 9.88 11.32 24.11
CA VAL A 12 10.90 10.63 23.30
C VAL A 12 10.51 10.63 21.82
N ALA A 13 9.25 10.33 21.50
CA ALA A 13 8.76 10.37 20.13
C ALA A 13 8.89 11.79 19.52
N LEU A 14 8.58 12.82 20.30
CA LEU A 14 8.75 14.21 19.87
C LEU A 14 10.21 14.53 19.54
N VAL A 15 11.15 14.13 20.40
CA VAL A 15 12.59 14.33 20.17
C VAL A 15 13.06 13.60 18.91
N VAL A 16 12.61 12.37 18.70
CA VAL A 16 12.95 11.58 17.49
C VAL A 16 12.40 12.27 16.23
N ILE A 17 11.16 12.78 16.26
CA ILE A 17 10.57 13.52 15.13
C ILE A 17 11.37 14.80 14.82
N ILE A 18 11.85 15.52 15.84
CA ILE A 18 12.65 16.73 15.63
C ILE A 18 14.01 16.37 15.01
N LEU A 19 14.66 15.30 15.47
CA LEU A 19 16.00 14.93 15.03
C LEU A 19 16.01 14.29 13.62
N PHE A 20 15.05 13.43 13.34
CA PHE A 20 14.94 12.74 12.03
C PHE A 20 14.07 13.50 11.03
N GLY A 21 13.15 14.34 11.50
CA GLY A 21 12.18 15.07 10.68
C GLY A 21 10.90 14.28 10.40
N SER A 22 9.80 15.00 10.19
CA SER A 22 8.45 14.44 9.96
C SER A 22 8.32 13.59 8.70
N LYS A 23 9.21 13.75 7.71
CA LYS A 23 9.21 12.94 6.46
C LYS A 23 10.03 11.66 6.57
N LYS A 24 11.11 11.61 7.38
CA LYS A 24 12.03 10.46 7.41
C LYS A 24 11.55 9.35 8.33
N LEU A 25 10.88 9.69 9.44
CA LEU A 25 10.32 8.70 10.36
C LEU A 25 9.25 7.80 9.70
N PRO A 26 8.22 8.33 9.01
CA PRO A 26 7.24 7.48 8.34
C PRO A 26 7.80 6.75 7.13
N ASP A 27 8.79 7.32 6.43
CA ASP A 27 9.45 6.67 5.29
C ASP A 27 10.28 5.47 5.74
N ALA A 28 11.12 5.66 6.76
CA ALA A 28 11.89 4.58 7.39
C ALA A 28 10.96 3.51 8.00
N ALA A 29 9.90 3.90 8.70
CA ALA A 29 8.92 2.97 9.23
C ALA A 29 8.21 2.17 8.13
N ARG A 30 7.91 2.78 6.97
CA ARG A 30 7.32 2.09 5.81
C ARG A 30 8.30 1.13 5.13
N GLY A 31 9.60 1.47 5.08
CA GLY A 31 10.64 0.58 4.58
C GLY A 31 10.86 -0.62 5.50
N LEU A 32 11.07 -0.35 6.79
CA LEU A 32 11.24 -1.36 7.84
C LEU A 32 9.99 -2.24 7.96
N GLY A 33 8.79 -1.65 7.96
CA GLY A 33 7.53 -2.39 8.06
C GLY A 33 7.31 -3.38 6.91
N ARG A 34 7.74 -3.05 5.68
CA ARG A 34 7.70 -3.98 4.55
C ARG A 34 8.67 -5.15 4.73
N SER A 35 9.91 -4.89 5.15
CA SER A 35 10.90 -5.93 5.43
C SER A 35 10.47 -6.84 6.59
N LEU A 36 9.98 -6.26 7.69
CA LEU A 36 9.44 -7.01 8.82
C LEU A 36 8.21 -7.84 8.43
N ARG A 37 7.34 -7.36 7.52
CA ARG A 37 6.18 -8.13 7.06
C ARG A 37 6.60 -9.38 6.28
N ILE A 38 7.58 -9.26 5.38
CA ILE A 38 8.11 -10.39 4.61
C ILE A 38 8.77 -11.40 5.55
N PHE A 39 9.63 -10.92 6.45
CA PHE A 39 10.26 -11.76 7.46
C PHE A 39 9.22 -12.44 8.38
N LYS A 40 8.18 -11.72 8.79
CA LYS A 40 7.08 -12.26 9.60
C LYS A 40 6.31 -13.34 8.84
N SER A 41 6.05 -13.18 7.55
CA SER A 41 5.40 -14.21 6.74
C SER A 41 6.26 -15.45 6.57
N GLU A 42 7.55 -15.29 6.29
CA GLU A 42 8.48 -16.43 6.16
C GLU A 42 8.64 -17.18 7.48
N VAL A 43 8.86 -16.47 8.59
CA VAL A 43 8.92 -17.07 9.93
C VAL A 43 7.58 -17.70 10.34
N LYS A 44 6.45 -17.13 9.90
CA LYS A 44 5.14 -17.71 10.19
C LYS A 44 4.89 -18.97 9.36
N GLU A 45 5.35 -19.03 8.13
CA GLU A 45 5.25 -20.21 7.26
C GLU A 45 6.08 -21.36 7.85
N MET A 46 7.31 -21.09 8.28
CA MET A 46 8.15 -22.05 9.01
C MET A 46 7.53 -22.53 10.33
N GLN A 47 6.68 -21.72 10.99
CA GLN A 47 5.94 -22.13 12.19
C GLN A 47 4.54 -22.71 11.89
N ASN A 48 4.01 -22.56 10.67
CA ASN A 48 2.71 -23.09 10.27
C ASN A 48 2.82 -24.38 9.44
N ASP A 49 4.03 -24.83 9.09
CA ASP A 49 4.26 -26.17 8.53
C ASP A 49 3.84 -27.30 9.52
N ASP A 50 3.53 -26.97 10.78
CA ASP A 50 2.91 -27.85 11.78
C ASP A 50 1.37 -27.71 11.91
N ALA A 51 0.68 -26.82 11.16
CA ALA A 51 -0.79 -26.68 11.23
C ALA A 51 -1.43 -26.06 9.97
N PRO A 52 -2.50 -26.65 9.39
CA PRO A 52 -3.13 -26.10 8.20
C PRO A 52 -4.12 -24.99 8.61
N THR A 53 -3.96 -23.76 8.13
CA THR A 53 -5.10 -22.83 7.88
C THR A 53 -4.68 -21.59 7.07
N THR A 54 -5.33 -21.48 5.91
CA THR A 54 -5.70 -20.29 5.13
C THR A 54 -5.63 -18.94 5.86
N ALA A 55 -4.83 -18.00 5.33
CA ALA A 55 -4.98 -16.57 5.63
C ALA A 55 -4.85 -15.72 4.35
N ALA A 56 -5.96 -15.10 3.99
CA ALA A 56 -6.18 -14.30 2.80
C ALA A 56 -5.25 -13.08 2.68
N GLN A 57 -4.86 -12.80 1.44
CA GLN A 57 -4.17 -11.58 1.01
C GLN A 57 -5.13 -10.39 1.15
N PRO A 58 -4.75 -9.27 1.81
CA PRO A 58 -5.35 -7.99 1.52
C PRO A 58 -4.67 -7.45 0.26
N ALA A 59 -5.35 -7.55 -0.88
CA ALA A 59 -5.01 -6.77 -2.06
C ALA A 59 -5.52 -5.34 -1.87
N PRO A 60 -4.66 -4.31 -1.80
CA PRO A 60 -5.08 -2.98 -2.18
C PRO A 60 -5.06 -2.98 -3.72
N ASN A 61 -6.23 -3.11 -4.33
CA ASN A 61 -6.46 -2.63 -5.69
C ASN A 61 -6.58 -1.10 -5.62
N PRO A 62 -5.61 -0.29 -6.04
CA PRO A 62 -5.94 0.93 -6.72
C PRO A 62 -6.28 0.53 -8.15
N LEU A 63 -7.59 0.48 -8.44
CA LEU A 63 -8.03 0.66 -9.81
C LEU A 63 -7.35 1.93 -10.36
N PRO A 64 -6.90 1.96 -11.62
CA PRO A 64 -6.61 3.20 -12.30
C PRO A 64 -7.88 4.06 -12.25
N ALA A 65 -7.91 5.02 -11.32
CA ALA A 65 -8.87 6.10 -11.33
C ALA A 65 -8.47 7.07 -12.45
N ALA A 66 -8.57 6.61 -13.70
CA ALA A 66 -8.87 7.47 -14.84
C ALA A 66 -10.39 7.47 -14.98
N VAL A 67 -11.06 8.03 -13.98
CA VAL A 67 -12.43 8.52 -14.09
C VAL A 67 -12.34 10.00 -14.42
N GLU A 68 -12.00 10.31 -15.66
CA GLU A 68 -12.44 11.58 -16.25
C GLU A 68 -13.92 11.40 -16.59
N PRO A 69 -14.85 12.13 -15.94
CA PRO A 69 -16.25 12.05 -16.23
C PRO A 69 -16.58 12.88 -17.48
N THR A 70 -17.38 12.29 -18.38
CA THR A 70 -18.29 13.00 -19.30
C THR A 70 -17.59 13.69 -20.49
N GLN A 71 -17.67 13.19 -21.72
CA GLN A 71 -18.87 13.29 -22.56
C GLN A 71 -18.95 12.17 -23.61
N GLN A 72 -20.00 11.37 -23.52
CA GLN A 72 -20.56 10.64 -24.65
C GLN A 72 -21.19 11.67 -25.61
N ILE A 73 -20.76 11.70 -26.87
CA ILE A 73 -21.60 12.17 -27.97
C ILE A 73 -21.81 10.96 -28.90
N PRO A 74 -23.03 10.43 -28.99
CA PRO A 74 -23.33 9.27 -29.80
C PRO A 74 -23.60 9.70 -31.26
N THR A 75 -22.75 9.25 -32.17
CA THR A 75 -23.05 9.12 -33.60
C THR A 75 -22.49 7.77 -34.02
N GLN A 76 -23.17 6.67 -33.70
CA GLN A 76 -24.10 5.98 -34.61
C GLN A 76 -23.76 6.13 -36.10
N GLN A 77 -23.41 4.96 -36.69
CA GLN A 77 -23.61 4.54 -38.08
C GLN A 77 -22.68 5.23 -39.11
N ALA A 78 -22.01 4.56 -40.04
CA ALA A 78 -22.30 3.29 -40.67
C ALA A 78 -21.01 2.65 -41.25
N PRO A 79 -20.99 1.32 -41.44
CA PRO A 79 -19.88 0.56 -42.00
C PRO A 79 -19.80 0.72 -43.52
N GLN A 80 -18.60 0.83 -44.11
CA GLN A 80 -18.29 0.37 -45.49
C GLN A 80 -16.84 0.65 -45.92
N PRO A 81 -16.36 -0.01 -46.98
CA PRO A 81 -15.17 -0.85 -46.95
C PRO A 81 -14.14 -0.33 -47.97
N ASP A 82 -13.13 -1.15 -48.28
CA ASP A 82 -12.52 -1.20 -49.61
C ASP A 82 -12.01 0.12 -50.23
N GLN A 83 -10.76 0.47 -49.94
CA GLN A 83 -9.95 1.27 -50.88
C GLN A 83 -8.62 0.56 -51.13
N ARG A 84 -8.75 -0.61 -51.74
CA ARG A 84 -7.82 -1.05 -52.78
C ARG A 84 -7.95 -0.03 -53.93
N SER A 85 -7.03 0.94 -54.05
CA SER A 85 -6.65 1.62 -55.31
C SER A 85 -5.76 2.83 -55.05
N ALA A 86 -4.45 2.69 -55.30
CA ALA A 86 -3.60 3.62 -56.05
C ALA A 86 -2.21 3.00 -56.23
#